data_AF-A0A2T2TQE2-F1
#
_entry.id   AF-A0A2T2TQE2-F1
#
_cell.length_a   1.000
_cell.length_b   1.000
_cell.length_c   1.000
_cell.angle_alpha   90.00
_cell.angle_beta   90.00
_cell.angle_gamma   90.00
#
_symmetry.space_group_name_H-M   'P 1'
#
loop_
_entity.id
_entity.type
_entity.pdbx_description
1 polymer ?
#
loop_
_entity_poly.entity_id
_entity_poly.type
_entity_poly.pdbx_seq_one_letter_code
_entity_poly.pdbx_strand_id
1 'polypeptide(L)' 'PEDIDTVMEMGMNHPMGPLTLADFIGLDVCLHILEVLHDELGDDKYRPCPLLRRKVTAGQLGRKTGEGFFEYE' A
#
# COMPACT_ATOMS: atom_id res chain seq x y z
N PRO A 1 -6.29 -10.05 2.39
CA PRO A 1 -5.60 -8.83 2.88
C PRO A 1 -5.67 -8.71 4.41
N GLU A 2 -6.82 -9.08 4.94
CA GLU A 2 -7.23 -9.17 6.33
C GLU A 2 -6.25 -9.96 7.20
N ASP A 3 -5.82 -11.14 6.76
CA ASP A 3 -4.89 -11.97 7.54
C ASP A 3 -3.53 -11.30 7.76
N ILE A 4 -3.04 -10.57 6.75
CA ILE A 4 -1.76 -9.85 6.82
C ILE A 4 -1.87 -8.72 7.84
N ASP A 5 -2.94 -7.93 7.75
CA ASP A 5 -3.19 -6.83 8.67
C ASP A 5 -3.44 -7.34 10.09
N THR A 6 -4.21 -8.41 10.25
CA THR A 6 -4.49 -9.04 11.55
C THR A 6 -3.23 -9.54 12.24
N VAL A 7 -2.31 -10.19 11.50
CA VAL A 7 -1.04 -10.64 12.07
C VAL A 7 -0.17 -9.46 12.51
N MET A 8 -0.18 -8.35 11.76
CA MET A 8 0.61 -7.18 12.13
C MET A 8 0.01 -6.44 13.34
N GLU A 9 -1.31 -6.38 13.44
CA GLU A 9 -1.99 -5.79 14.59
C GLU A 9 -1.86 -6.65 15.85
N MET A 10 -2.26 -7.92 15.76
CA MET A 10 -2.32 -8.81 16.92
C MET A 10 -0.97 -9.44 17.27
N GLY A 11 -0.16 -9.76 16.26
CA GLY A 11 1.12 -10.44 16.45
C GLY A 11 2.28 -9.48 16.70
N MET A 12 2.27 -8.30 16.06
CA MET A 12 3.35 -7.30 16.17
C MET A 12 2.94 -6.05 16.95
N ASN A 13 1.70 -6.00 17.49
CA ASN A 13 1.16 -4.89 18.27
C ASN A 13 1.18 -3.55 17.53
N HIS A 14 1.02 -3.56 16.21
CA HIS A 14 0.82 -2.35 15.42
C HIS A 14 -0.62 -1.83 15.61
N PRO A 15 -0.85 -0.51 15.68
CA PRO A 15 -2.20 0.05 15.84
C PRO A 15 -3.07 -0.07 14.58
N MET A 16 -2.47 -0.44 13.44
CA MET A 16 -3.12 -0.58 12.15
C MET A 16 -2.25 -1.47 11.26
N GLY A 17 -2.88 -2.40 10.54
CA GLY A 17 -2.20 -3.24 9.57
C GLY A 17 -1.62 -2.45 8.38
N PRO A 18 -0.53 -2.95 7.76
CA PRO A 18 0.16 -2.22 6.70
C PRO A 18 -0.68 -1.98 5.44
N LEU A 19 -1.61 -2.86 5.09
CA LEU A 19 -2.45 -2.68 3.90
C LEU A 19 -3.52 -1.63 4.17
N THR A 20 -4.14 -1.65 5.35
CA THR A 20 -5.09 -0.62 5.78
C THR A 20 -4.40 0.75 5.91
N LEU A 21 -3.16 0.77 6.41
CA LEU A 21 -2.37 2.00 6.47
C LEU A 21 -2.03 2.52 5.07
N ALA A 22 -1.68 1.65 4.11
CA ALA A 22 -1.41 2.05 2.74
C ALA A 22 -2.67 2.66 2.07
N ASP A 23 -3.84 2.07 2.28
CA ASP A 23 -5.11 2.60 1.78
C ASP A 23 -5.52 3.92 2.47
N PHE A 24 -5.08 4.13 3.72
CA PHE A 24 -5.26 5.39 4.43
C PHE A 24 -4.34 6.50 3.89
N ILE A 25 -3.08 6.18 3.60
CA ILE A 25 -2.10 7.12 3.00
C ILE A 25 -2.48 7.47 1.56
N GLY A 26 -2.88 6.47 0.78
CA GLY A 26 -3.10 6.56 -0.66
C GLY A 26 -2.11 5.71 -1.44
N LEU A 27 -2.61 4.78 -2.25
CA LEU A 27 -1.75 3.85 -2.99
C LEU A 27 -0.88 4.53 -4.05
N ASP A 28 -1.34 5.65 -4.61
CA ASP A 28 -0.57 6.52 -5.50
C ASP A 28 0.62 7.18 -4.80
N VAL A 29 0.44 7.63 -3.56
CA VAL A 29 1.53 8.21 -2.75
C VAL A 29 2.56 7.13 -2.40
N CYS A 30 2.11 5.95 -1.96
CA CYS A 30 2.99 4.82 -1.70
C CYS A 30 3.79 4.40 -2.94
N LEU A 31 3.14 4.35 -4.11
CA LEU A 31 3.81 4.03 -5.37
C LEU A 31 4.88 5.07 -5.71
N HIS A 32 4.54 6.36 -5.62
CA HIS A 32 5.47 7.44 -5.94
C HIS A 32 6.71 7.42 -5.03
N ILE A 33 6.54 7.17 -3.73
CA ILE A 33 7.67 7.05 -2.80
C ILE A 33 8.58 5.89 -3.19
N LEU A 34 8.03 4.72 -3.53
CA LEU A 34 8.83 3.57 -3.93
C LEU A 34 9.54 3.78 -5.27
N GLU A 35 8.93 4.49 -6.23
CA GLU A 35 9.58 4.87 -7.48
C GLU A 35 10.76 5.80 -7.24
N VAL A 36 10.59 6.83 -6.42
CA VAL A 36 11.70 7.73 -6.05
C VAL A 36 12.82 6.97 -5.35
N LEU A 37 12.48 6.07 -4.41
CA LEU A 37 13.49 5.26 -3.72
C LEU A 37 14.22 4.30 -4.67
N HIS A 38 13.51 3.69 -5.62
CA HIS A 38 14.10 2.77 -6.59
C HIS A 38 15.03 3.52 -7.56
N ASP A 39 14.60 4.68 -8.05
CA ASP A 39 15.36 5.49 -9.00
C ASP A 39 16.61 6.13 -8.35
N GLU A 40 16.49 6.67 -7.14
CA GLU A 40 17.58 7.39 -6.45
C GLU A 40 18.62 6.42 -5.84
N LEU A 41 18.17 5.27 -5.32
CA LEU A 41 19.08 4.31 -4.67
C LEU A 41 19.57 3.21 -5.63
N GLY A 42 18.87 2.99 -6.75
CA GLY A 42 19.21 1.96 -7.73
C GLY A 42 19.14 0.52 -7.19
N ASP A 43 18.46 0.30 -6.05
CA ASP A 43 18.36 -1.00 -5.39
C ASP A 43 16.96 -1.59 -5.55
N ASP A 44 16.89 -2.79 -6.16
CA ASP A 44 15.66 -3.55 -6.40
C ASP A 44 14.88 -3.91 -5.13
N LYS A 45 15.47 -3.76 -3.94
CA LYS A 45 14.74 -3.79 -2.66
C LYS A 45 13.56 -2.80 -2.63
N TYR A 46 13.66 -1.67 -3.32
CA TYR A 46 12.63 -0.63 -3.36
C TYR A 46 11.69 -0.74 -4.57
N ARG A 47 11.91 -1.72 -5.45
CA ARG A 47 11.12 -1.90 -6.67
C ARG A 47 9.63 -2.06 -6.32
N PRO A 48 8.74 -1.17 -6.81
CA PRO A 48 7.32 -1.27 -6.53
C PRO A 48 6.72 -2.58 -7.06
N CYS A 49 5.84 -3.21 -6.28
CA CYS A 49 5.22 -4.46 -6.69
C CYS A 49 4.25 -4.24 -7.88
N PRO A 50 4.17 -5.19 -8.84
CA PRO A 50 3.27 -5.04 -9.98
C PRO A 50 1.79 -4.88 -9.60
N LEU A 51 1.37 -5.47 -8.47
CA LEU A 51 0.01 -5.34 -7.96
C LEU A 51 -0.32 -3.88 -7.58
N LEU A 52 0.60 -3.19 -6.89
CA LEU A 52 0.43 -1.79 -6.51
C LEU A 52 0.27 -0.91 -7.74
N ARG A 53 1.11 -1.10 -8.75
CA ARG A 53 1.01 -0.38 -10.04
C ARG A 53 -0.35 -0.58 -10.71
N ARG A 54 -0.87 -1.83 -10.72
CA ARG A 54 -2.18 -2.14 -11.30
C ARG A 54 -3.32 -1.44 -10.55
N LYS A 55 -3.30 -1.44 -9.22
CA LYS A 55 -4.33 -0.75 -8.41
C LYS A 55 -4.33 0.76 -8.66
N VAL A 56 -3.15 1.39 -8.65
CA VAL A 56 -3.03 2.82 -8.96
C VAL A 56 -3.50 3.14 -10.37
N THR A 57 -3.13 2.31 -11.36
CA THR A 57 -3.60 2.47 -12.75
C THR A 57 -5.12 2.34 -12.88
N ALA A 58 -5.75 1.51 -12.05
CA ALA A 58 -7.20 1.33 -12.00
C ALA A 58 -7.93 2.43 -11.21
N GLY A 59 -7.22 3.40 -10.62
CA GLY A 59 -7.82 4.44 -9.77
C GLY A 59 -8.26 3.94 -8.39
N GLN A 60 -7.83 2.74 -7.98
CA GLN A 60 -8.07 2.17 -6.66
C GLN A 60 -7.01 2.70 -5.70
N LEU A 61 -7.23 3.88 -5.14
CA LEU A 61 -6.25 4.63 -4.36
C LEU A 61 -6.44 4.49 -2.84
N GLY A 62 -7.30 3.60 -2.38
CA GLY A 62 -7.64 3.43 -0.97
C GLY A 62 -8.87 4.25 -0.57
N ARG A 63 -8.89 4.74 0.67
CA ARG A 63 -10.08 5.37 1.27
C ARG A 63 -10.58 6.58 0.47
N LYS A 64 -9.69 7.34 -0.14
CA LYS A 64 -10.05 8.54 -0.91
C LYS A 64 -10.82 8.26 -2.21
N THR A 65 -10.83 7.01 -2.68
CA THR A 65 -11.56 6.58 -3.89
C THR A 65 -12.60 5.50 -3.59
N GLY A 66 -12.83 5.15 -2.32
CA GLY A 66 -13.76 4.08 -1.93
C GLY A 66 -13.23 2.66 -2.15
N GLU A 67 -12.02 2.49 -2.70
CA GLU A 67 -11.45 1.18 -2.99
C GLU A 67 -9.92 1.24 -3.07
N GLY A 68 -9.26 0.28 -2.42
CA GLY A 68 -7.80 0.06 -2.45
C GLY A 68 -7.50 -1.43 -2.29
N PHE A 69 -6.72 -1.83 -1.29
CA PHE A 69 -6.65 -3.22 -0.83
C PHE A 69 -7.95 -3.70 -0.18
N PHE A 70 -8.73 -2.78 0.38
CA PHE A 70 -10.07 -3.01 0.91
C PHE A 70 -11.11 -2.15 0.17
N GLU A 71 -12.38 -2.54 0.28
CA GLU A 71 -13.53 -1.74 -0.16
C GLU A 71 -13.97 -0.83 0.99
N TYR A 72 -14.32 0.42 0.67
CA TYR A 72 -14.74 1.45 1.63
C TYR A 72 -16.07 2.07 1.17
N GLU A 73 -17.03 2.19 2.09
CA GLU A 73 -18.33 2.85 1.87
C GLU A 73 -18.22 4.39 1.81
#